data_AF-A0A2E4XM10-F1
#
_entry.id   AF-A0A2E4XM10-F1
#
_cell.length_a   1.000
_cell.length_b   1.000
_cell.length_c   1.000
_cell.angle_alpha   90.00
_cell.angle_beta   90.00
_cell.angle_gamma   90.00
#
_symmetry.space_group_name_H-M   'P 1'
#
loop_
_entity.id
_entity.type
_entity.pdbx_description
1 polymer ?
#
loop_
_entity_poly.entity_id
_entity_poly.type
_entity_poly.pdbx_seq_one_letter_code
_entity_poly.pdbx_strand_id
1 'polypeptide(L)'
;MSWNNSSTTKDFQPTQSNRLKNDIFLKKNSLYNFRNVNTPVVDNSKDNLNQIAHNVNNIVTFDNDNTRYNNMTQEIISKDEELQKYKNEIYQLQQEINDLQREKTEVTTNQVEVKMLKEKLHEQYNLNKEISILQHDLKRATIQIKGQSETISMLKKMINKLRLDKYGSDDFEDQEEPIQEEVNEYLFTDKEFEKQHQIFHNEKLKQMIIKYNQQFTPRAIDELFIEMEIKPDIKITKDLIATILNYLKEEE
;
A
#
# COMPACT_ATOMS: atom_id res chain seq x y z
N MET A 1 7.47 -1.69 -40.33
CA MET A 1 8.68 -1.97 -39.52
C MET A 1 8.23 -2.87 -38.37
N SER A 2 8.49 -4.17 -38.48
CA SER A 2 8.12 -5.17 -37.48
C SER A 2 9.19 -5.24 -36.39
N TRP A 3 8.77 -5.14 -35.13
CA TRP A 3 9.64 -5.47 -33.99
C TRP A 3 9.12 -6.75 -33.35
N ASN A 4 9.97 -7.77 -33.38
CA ASN A 4 9.72 -9.11 -32.90
C ASN A 4 9.62 -9.14 -31.37
N ASN A 5 8.48 -9.59 -30.85
CA ASN A 5 8.36 -10.10 -29.49
C ASN A 5 8.80 -11.57 -29.47
N SER A 6 9.98 -11.85 -28.91
CA SER A 6 10.37 -13.20 -28.53
C SER A 6 10.16 -13.38 -27.03
N SER A 7 8.97 -13.85 -26.66
CA SER A 7 8.71 -14.43 -25.34
C SER A 7 9.47 -15.74 -25.25
N THR A 8 10.51 -15.78 -24.42
CA THR A 8 11.11 -17.02 -23.94
C THR A 8 10.82 -17.15 -22.45
N THR A 9 9.70 -17.79 -22.15
CA THR A 9 9.43 -18.36 -20.83
C THR A 9 10.45 -19.48 -20.62
N LYS A 10 11.54 -19.19 -19.90
CA LYS A 10 12.40 -20.25 -19.38
C LYS A 10 11.77 -20.74 -18.09
N ASP A 11 11.16 -21.92 -18.19
CA ASP A 11 10.66 -22.69 -17.05
C ASP A 11 11.76 -22.80 -15.99
N PHE A 12 11.44 -22.28 -14.80
CA PHE A 12 12.32 -22.33 -13.63
C PHE A 12 12.32 -23.77 -13.11
N GLN A 13 13.36 -24.53 -13.47
CA GLN A 13 13.61 -25.85 -12.88
C GLN A 13 13.98 -25.67 -11.39
N PRO A 14 13.34 -26.40 -10.46
CA PRO A 14 13.75 -26.40 -9.07
C PRO A 14 15.10 -27.10 -8.96
N THR A 15 16.15 -26.37 -8.60
CA THR A 15 17.44 -26.96 -8.26
C THR A 15 17.25 -27.84 -7.03
N GLN A 16 17.42 -29.15 -7.25
CA GLN A 16 17.46 -30.13 -6.18
C GLN A 16 18.57 -29.75 -5.20
N SER A 17 18.18 -29.33 -4.00
CA SER A 17 19.08 -29.17 -2.87
C SER A 17 19.72 -30.51 -2.57
N ASN A 18 21.02 -30.62 -2.78
CA ASN A 18 21.84 -31.72 -2.29
C ASN A 18 21.74 -31.78 -0.76
N ARG A 19 20.79 -32.59 -0.27
CA ARG A 19 20.77 -33.11 1.10
C ARG A 19 21.94 -34.09 1.26
N LEU A 20 23.14 -33.56 1.51
CA LEU A 20 24.23 -34.35 2.08
C LEU A 20 24.03 -34.39 3.60
N LYS A 21 23.36 -35.47 4.00
CA LYS A 21 23.36 -36.02 5.35
C LYS A 21 24.81 -36.21 5.82
N ASN A 22 25.33 -35.26 6.60
CA ASN A 22 26.49 -35.50 7.47
C ASN A 22 26.05 -35.48 8.94
N ASP A 23 24.96 -36.20 9.24
CA ASP A 23 24.72 -36.78 10.56
C ASP A 23 25.41 -38.16 10.59
N ILE A 24 26.72 -38.16 10.80
CA ILE A 24 27.46 -39.37 11.14
C ILE A 24 28.42 -39.02 12.29
N PHE A 25 27.85 -39.13 13.48
CA PHE A 25 28.51 -39.46 14.74
C PHE A 25 29.51 -38.46 15.34
N LEU A 26 28.96 -37.68 16.27
CA LEU A 26 29.46 -37.54 17.65
C LEU A 26 30.08 -38.85 18.17
N LYS A 27 31.33 -39.14 17.82
CA LYS A 27 32.16 -40.08 18.56
C LYS A 27 32.88 -39.28 19.64
N LYS A 28 32.23 -39.21 20.80
CA LYS A 28 32.86 -38.83 22.07
C LYS A 28 34.22 -39.54 22.17
N ASN A 29 35.31 -38.78 22.10
CA ASN A 29 36.62 -39.23 22.56
C ASN A 29 36.57 -39.37 24.08
N SER A 30 36.01 -40.49 24.50
CA SER A 30 36.20 -41.11 25.80
C SER A 30 37.62 -41.68 25.85
N LEU A 31 38.32 -41.40 26.95
CA LEU A 31 39.54 -42.06 27.45
C LEU A 31 40.88 -41.70 26.78
N TYR A 32 41.54 -40.66 27.30
CA TYR A 32 42.98 -40.74 27.56
C TYR A 32 43.20 -40.85 29.07
N ASN A 33 43.21 -42.10 29.54
CA ASN A 33 43.87 -42.43 30.80
C ASN A 33 45.37 -42.24 30.59
N PHE A 34 45.97 -41.26 31.28
CA PHE A 34 47.41 -41.22 31.49
C PHE A 34 47.81 -42.46 32.30
N ARG A 35 48.22 -43.51 31.60
CA ARG A 35 48.84 -44.69 32.20
C ARG A 35 50.22 -44.26 32.70
N ASN A 36 50.32 -44.04 34.00
CA ASN A 36 51.58 -43.89 34.70
C ASN A 36 52.34 -45.24 34.59
N VAL A 37 53.31 -45.31 33.68
CA VAL A 37 54.17 -46.48 33.52
C VAL A 37 55.25 -46.41 34.61
N ASN A 38 54.93 -46.94 35.78
CA ASN A 38 55.95 -47.36 36.74
C ASN A 38 56.73 -48.52 36.10
N THR A 39 57.94 -48.23 35.64
CA THR A 39 58.94 -49.25 35.31
C THR A 39 59.60 -49.75 36.61
N PRO A 40 59.86 -51.07 36.75
CA PRO A 40 60.59 -51.59 37.89
C PRO A 40 62.09 -51.31 37.72
N VAL A 41 62.71 -50.81 38.78
CA VAL A 41 64.15 -50.73 38.96
C VAL A 41 64.69 -52.15 39.21
N VAL A 42 65.56 -52.65 38.33
CA VAL A 42 66.59 -53.63 38.68
C VAL A 42 67.89 -53.26 37.97
N ASP A 43 68.95 -53.30 38.76
CA ASP A 43 70.28 -52.73 38.60
C ASP A 43 71.29 -53.67 37.91
N ASN A 44 72.38 -53.07 37.45
CA ASN A 44 73.71 -53.59 37.09
C ASN A 44 74.07 -53.67 35.60
N SER A 45 74.88 -52.70 35.17
CA SER A 45 76.23 -52.93 34.61
C SER A 45 76.97 -51.60 34.48
N LYS A 46 78.11 -51.50 35.18
CA LYS A 46 79.14 -50.47 34.98
C LYS A 46 79.62 -50.53 33.54
N ASP A 47 79.35 -49.48 32.77
CA ASP A 47 80.17 -48.94 31.67
C ASP A 47 79.31 -48.04 30.77
N ASN A 48 79.26 -46.75 31.09
CA ASN A 48 79.21 -45.62 30.14
C ASN A 48 78.84 -44.30 30.84
N LEU A 49 79.74 -43.77 31.66
CA LEU A 49 79.61 -42.38 32.15
C LEU A 49 79.70 -41.35 30.99
N ASN A 50 80.20 -41.75 29.82
CA ASN A 50 80.23 -40.92 28.62
C ASN A 50 78.94 -40.96 27.78
N GLN A 51 77.97 -41.85 28.06
CA GLN A 51 76.66 -41.80 27.40
C GLN A 51 75.67 -40.88 28.12
N ILE A 52 75.88 -40.60 29.41
CA ILE A 52 75.01 -39.68 30.17
C ILE A 52 75.20 -38.25 29.66
N ALA A 53 76.43 -37.82 29.36
CA ALA A 53 76.71 -36.51 28.78
C ALA A 53 76.15 -36.32 27.35
N HIS A 54 76.04 -37.40 26.56
CA HIS A 54 75.37 -37.36 25.25
C HIS A 54 73.84 -37.33 25.36
N ASN A 55 73.26 -37.75 26.48
CA ASN A 55 71.81 -37.78 26.71
C ASN A 55 71.25 -36.47 27.29
N VAL A 56 72.07 -35.68 28.00
CA VAL A 56 71.66 -34.34 28.48
C VAL A 56 71.40 -33.39 27.31
N ASN A 57 72.21 -33.47 26.24
CA ASN A 57 71.94 -32.70 25.02
C ASN A 57 70.64 -33.13 24.32
N ASN A 58 70.23 -34.40 24.44
CA ASN A 58 68.97 -34.94 23.89
C ASN A 58 67.73 -34.48 24.69
N ILE A 59 67.86 -34.29 26.00
CA ILE A 59 66.76 -33.80 26.85
C ILE A 59 66.53 -32.30 26.58
N VAL A 60 67.60 -31.52 26.48
CA VAL A 60 67.52 -30.08 26.15
C VAL A 60 66.98 -29.85 24.73
N THR A 61 67.33 -30.71 23.75
CA THR A 61 66.71 -30.64 22.42
C THR A 61 65.25 -31.12 22.42
N PHE A 62 64.89 -32.14 23.20
CA PHE A 62 63.51 -32.59 23.34
C PHE A 62 62.61 -31.53 23.98
N ASP A 63 63.07 -30.84 25.02
CA ASP A 63 62.31 -29.75 25.66
C ASP A 63 62.16 -28.53 24.75
N ASN A 64 63.20 -28.22 23.96
CA ASN A 64 63.13 -27.16 22.95
C ASN A 64 62.16 -27.50 21.81
N ASP A 65 62.20 -28.75 21.33
CA ASP A 65 61.26 -29.24 20.32
C ASP A 65 59.82 -29.28 20.88
N ASN A 66 59.62 -29.71 22.12
CA ASN A 66 58.32 -29.68 22.79
C ASN A 66 57.77 -28.25 22.91
N THR A 67 58.63 -27.28 23.23
CA THR A 67 58.27 -25.85 23.25
C THR A 67 57.90 -25.35 21.86
N ARG A 68 58.65 -25.75 20.82
CA ARG A 68 58.35 -25.43 19.42
C ARG A 68 57.02 -26.05 18.96
N TYR A 69 56.75 -27.31 19.32
CA TYR A 69 55.49 -27.98 19.01
C TYR A 69 54.33 -27.28 19.72
N ASN A 70 54.46 -26.94 20.99
CA ASN A 70 53.45 -26.19 21.72
C ASN A 70 53.16 -24.83 21.07
N ASN A 71 54.20 -24.09 20.66
CA ASN A 71 54.02 -22.82 19.94
C ASN A 71 53.29 -23.02 18.61
N MET A 72 53.67 -24.04 17.84
CA MET A 72 52.99 -24.37 16.58
C MET A 72 51.54 -24.79 16.80
N THR A 73 51.26 -25.57 17.85
CA THR A 73 49.89 -25.96 18.21
C THR A 73 49.04 -24.75 18.58
N GLN A 74 49.57 -23.81 19.37
CA GLN A 74 48.86 -22.57 19.70
C GLN A 74 48.59 -21.72 18.45
N GLU A 75 49.57 -21.59 17.55
CA GLU A 75 49.37 -20.87 16.28
C GLU A 75 48.29 -21.53 15.41
N ILE A 76 48.26 -22.87 15.34
CA ILE A 76 47.23 -23.61 14.61
C ILE A 76 45.85 -23.34 15.21
N ILE A 77 45.73 -23.38 16.54
CA ILE A 77 44.46 -23.11 17.24
C ILE A 77 44.00 -21.68 16.94
N SER A 78 44.88 -20.68 17.09
CA SER A 78 44.54 -19.29 16.80
C SER A 78 44.10 -19.07 15.35
N LYS A 79 44.79 -19.71 14.39
CA LYS A 79 44.39 -19.63 12.97
C LYS A 79 43.08 -20.33 12.68
N ASP A 80 42.77 -21.43 13.35
CA ASP A 80 41.47 -22.11 13.21
C ASP A 80 40.33 -21.25 13.78
N GLU A 81 40.54 -20.61 14.93
CA GLU A 81 39.59 -19.65 15.51
C GLU A 81 39.33 -18.48 14.55
N GLU A 82 40.37 -17.93 13.94
CA GLU A 82 40.24 -16.86 12.96
C GLU A 82 39.48 -17.33 11.70
N LEU A 83 39.77 -18.54 11.22
CA LEU A 83 39.07 -19.16 10.09
C LEU A 83 37.58 -19.36 10.39
N GLN A 84 37.24 -19.84 11.59
CA GLN A 84 35.86 -19.98 12.03
C GLN A 84 35.15 -18.62 12.11
N LYS A 85 35.84 -17.58 12.60
CA LYS A 85 35.31 -16.22 12.61
C LYS A 85 34.98 -15.72 11.20
N TYR A 86 35.90 -15.84 10.25
CA TYR A 86 35.65 -15.43 8.86
C TYR A 86 34.54 -16.25 8.21
N LYS A 87 34.44 -17.54 8.52
CA LYS A 87 33.35 -18.40 8.02
C LYS A 87 31.98 -17.92 8.52
N ASN A 88 31.89 -17.52 9.79
CA ASN A 88 30.66 -16.98 10.35
C ASN A 88 30.30 -15.62 9.73
N GLU A 89 31.29 -14.77 9.49
CA GLU A 89 31.10 -13.48 8.83
C GLU A 89 30.61 -13.65 7.39
N ILE A 90 31.18 -14.59 6.62
CA ILE A 90 30.71 -14.93 5.27
C ILE A 90 29.24 -15.37 5.30
N TYR A 91 28.84 -16.17 6.29
CA TYR A 91 27.46 -16.62 6.43
C TYR A 91 26.50 -15.44 6.70
N GLN A 92 26.90 -14.51 7.58
CA GLN A 92 26.11 -13.31 7.86
C GLN A 92 25.98 -12.41 6.63
N LEU A 93 27.09 -12.15 5.93
CA LEU A 93 27.08 -11.36 4.69
C LEU A 93 26.21 -12.00 3.61
N GLN A 94 26.19 -13.34 3.53
CA GLN A 94 25.35 -14.04 2.57
C GLN A 94 23.86 -13.91 2.91
N GLN A 95 23.51 -13.91 4.20
CA GLN A 95 22.14 -13.62 4.63
C GLN A 95 21.73 -12.19 4.28
N GLU A 96 22.61 -11.22 4.55
CA GLU A 96 22.38 -9.80 4.22
C GLU A 96 22.19 -9.58 2.72
N ILE A 97 23.01 -10.23 1.88
CA ILE A 97 22.84 -10.19 0.42
C ILE A 97 21.46 -10.70 -0.01
N ASN A 98 20.98 -11.79 0.59
CA ASN A 98 19.66 -12.34 0.25
C ASN A 98 18.53 -11.40 0.69
N ASP A 99 18.64 -10.79 1.87
CA ASP A 99 17.67 -9.81 2.35
C ASP A 99 17.64 -8.56 1.45
N LEU A 100 18.81 -8.04 1.06
CA LEU A 100 18.93 -6.92 0.13
C LEU A 100 18.36 -7.25 -1.26
N GLN A 101 18.52 -8.48 -1.73
CA GLN A 101 17.90 -8.91 -3.00
C GLN A 101 16.37 -8.93 -2.91
N ARG A 102 15.81 -9.39 -1.78
CA ARG A 102 14.36 -9.34 -1.54
C ARG A 102 13.87 -7.89 -1.53
N GLU A 103 14.52 -7.02 -0.77
CA GLU A 103 14.19 -5.60 -0.69
C GLU A 103 14.25 -4.93 -2.06
N LYS A 104 15.28 -5.23 -2.87
CA LYS A 104 15.39 -4.72 -4.24
C LYS A 104 14.17 -5.11 -5.10
N THR A 105 13.69 -6.36 -4.98
CA THR A 105 12.51 -6.80 -5.73
C THR A 105 11.25 -6.05 -5.29
N GLU A 106 11.08 -5.83 -3.99
CA GLU A 106 9.97 -5.06 -3.42
C GLU A 106 9.99 -3.60 -3.92
N VAL A 107 11.15 -2.94 -3.86
CA VAL A 107 11.32 -1.58 -4.39
C VAL A 107 10.98 -1.51 -5.87
N THR A 108 11.37 -2.51 -6.66
CA THR A 108 11.07 -2.54 -8.10
C THR A 108 9.56 -2.67 -8.34
N THR A 109 8.87 -3.52 -7.59
CA THR A 109 7.42 -3.67 -7.65
C THR A 109 6.72 -2.37 -7.28
N ASN A 110 7.14 -1.72 -6.19
CA ASN A 110 6.60 -0.44 -5.74
C ASN A 110 6.81 0.67 -6.79
N GLN A 111 7.95 0.68 -7.49
CA GLN A 111 8.20 1.63 -8.59
C GLN A 111 7.22 1.43 -9.75
N VAL A 112 6.91 0.17 -10.11
CA VAL A 112 5.93 -0.14 -11.15
C VAL A 112 4.53 0.31 -10.73
N GLU A 113 4.14 0.04 -9.48
CA GLU A 113 2.85 0.48 -8.94
C GLU A 113 2.72 2.01 -8.94
N VAL A 114 3.74 2.73 -8.47
CA VAL A 114 3.76 4.20 -8.49
C VAL A 114 3.63 4.73 -9.91
N LYS A 115 4.26 4.09 -10.90
CA LYS A 115 4.11 4.49 -12.31
C LYS A 115 2.66 4.31 -12.78
N MET A 116 2.06 3.16 -12.48
CA MET A 116 0.66 2.88 -12.84
C MET A 116 -0.32 3.86 -12.16
N LEU A 117 -0.09 4.19 -10.88
CA LEU A 117 -0.92 5.16 -10.16
C LEU A 117 -0.82 6.56 -10.77
N LYS A 118 0.37 6.98 -11.22
CA LYS A 118 0.53 8.25 -11.94
C LYS A 118 -0.20 8.27 -13.27
N GLU A 119 -0.18 7.17 -14.01
CA GLU A 119 -0.94 7.04 -15.27
C GLU A 119 -2.45 7.13 -15.02
N LYS A 120 -2.98 6.42 -14.02
CA LYS A 120 -4.39 6.52 -13.62
C LYS A 120 -4.78 7.93 -13.19
N LEU A 121 -3.93 8.61 -12.42
CA LEU A 121 -4.19 9.99 -12.00
C LEU A 121 -4.26 10.94 -13.20
N HIS A 122 -3.36 10.76 -14.18
CA HIS A 122 -3.38 11.56 -15.39
C HIS A 122 -4.64 11.31 -16.23
N GLU A 123 -5.08 10.06 -16.34
CA GLU A 123 -6.34 9.69 -17.01
C GLU A 123 -7.55 10.36 -16.32
N GLN A 124 -7.62 10.32 -14.99
CA GLN A 124 -8.67 11.00 -14.22
C GLN A 124 -8.69 12.52 -14.43
N TYR A 125 -7.51 13.15 -14.50
CA TYR A 125 -7.42 14.57 -14.81
C TYR A 125 -7.99 14.88 -16.21
N ASN A 126 -7.68 14.04 -17.20
CA ASN A 126 -8.18 14.21 -18.56
C ASN A 126 -9.70 14.01 -18.64
N LEU A 127 -10.25 12.99 -17.96
CA LEU A 127 -11.69 12.76 -17.84
C LEU A 127 -12.38 13.95 -17.18
N ASN A 128 -11.82 14.48 -16.10
CA ASN A 128 -12.42 15.63 -15.40
C ASN A 128 -12.44 16.89 -16.28
N LYS A 129 -11.39 17.10 -17.09
CA LYS A 129 -11.37 18.17 -18.08
C LYS A 129 -12.46 17.98 -19.15
N GLU A 130 -12.67 16.76 -19.62
CA GLU A 130 -13.73 16.44 -20.58
C GLU A 130 -15.12 16.68 -19.98
N ILE A 131 -15.34 16.24 -18.73
CA ILE A 131 -16.59 16.49 -17.98
C ILE A 131 -16.88 17.99 -17.90
N SER A 132 -15.87 18.81 -17.57
CA SER A 132 -16.03 20.26 -17.49
C SER A 132 -16.45 20.90 -18.82
N ILE A 133 -15.88 20.42 -19.94
CA ILE A 133 -16.27 20.86 -21.29
C ILE A 133 -17.73 20.47 -21.57
N LEU A 134 -18.09 19.21 -21.30
CA LEU A 134 -19.45 18.71 -21.50
C LEU A 134 -20.48 19.47 -20.66
N GLN A 135 -20.15 19.82 -19.42
CA GLN A 135 -21.01 20.64 -18.56
C GLN A 135 -21.27 22.03 -19.16
N HIS A 136 -20.23 22.67 -19.70
CA HIS A 136 -20.38 23.96 -20.36
C HIS A 136 -21.25 23.85 -21.63
N ASP A 137 -21.02 22.83 -22.45
CA ASP A 137 -21.82 22.58 -23.65
C ASP A 137 -23.28 22.28 -23.33
N LEU A 138 -23.54 21.52 -22.26
CA LEU A 138 -24.88 21.25 -21.75
C LEU A 138 -25.56 22.55 -21.31
N LYS A 139 -24.88 23.38 -20.51
CA LYS A 139 -25.41 24.69 -20.08
C LYS A 139 -25.77 25.58 -21.26
N ARG A 140 -24.93 25.59 -22.31
CA ARG A 140 -25.20 26.35 -23.55
C ARG A 140 -26.44 25.81 -24.27
N ALA A 141 -26.58 24.49 -24.40
CA ALA A 141 -27.74 23.86 -25.01
C ALA A 141 -29.04 24.16 -24.22
N THR A 142 -29.00 24.13 -22.89
CA THR A 142 -30.15 24.47 -22.03
C THR A 142 -30.62 25.90 -22.26
N ILE A 143 -29.70 26.87 -22.34
CA ILE A 143 -30.04 28.27 -22.62
C ILE A 143 -30.71 28.40 -24.00
N GLN A 144 -30.20 27.68 -25.00
CA GLN A 144 -30.77 27.69 -26.35
C GLN A 144 -32.19 27.10 -26.37
N ILE A 145 -32.41 25.97 -25.69
CA ILE A 145 -33.72 25.34 -25.57
C ILE A 145 -34.71 26.29 -24.88
N LYS A 146 -34.29 26.97 -23.80
CA LYS A 146 -35.13 27.95 -23.11
C LYS A 146 -35.57 29.09 -24.03
N GLY A 147 -34.63 29.67 -24.78
CA GLY A 147 -34.97 30.73 -25.75
C GLY A 147 -35.90 30.25 -26.87
N GLN A 148 -35.75 29.01 -27.32
CA GLN A 148 -36.68 28.39 -28.27
C GLN A 148 -38.08 28.17 -27.66
N SER A 149 -38.16 27.70 -26.42
CA SER A 149 -39.42 27.52 -25.70
C SER A 149 -40.20 28.83 -25.55
N GLU A 150 -39.51 29.91 -25.16
CA GLU A 150 -40.09 31.25 -25.09
C GLU A 150 -40.65 31.72 -26.44
N THR A 151 -39.91 31.46 -27.53
CA THR A 151 -40.34 31.76 -28.89
C THR A 151 -41.58 30.95 -29.28
N ILE A 152 -41.62 29.66 -28.96
CA ILE A 152 -42.77 28.78 -29.21
C ILE A 152 -44.00 29.29 -28.43
N SER A 153 -43.84 29.66 -27.17
CA SER A 153 -44.90 30.22 -26.34
C SER A 153 -45.47 31.52 -26.94
N MET A 154 -44.59 32.42 -27.40
CA MET A 154 -44.99 33.65 -28.09
C MET A 154 -45.75 33.38 -29.39
N LEU A 155 -45.27 32.43 -30.21
CA LEU A 155 -45.93 32.03 -31.45
C LEU A 155 -47.32 31.42 -31.19
N LYS A 156 -47.45 30.56 -30.18
CA LYS A 156 -48.76 30.00 -29.76
C LYS A 156 -49.74 31.11 -29.38
N LYS A 157 -49.32 32.09 -28.58
CA LYS A 157 -50.15 33.26 -28.21
C LYS A 157 -50.58 34.06 -29.44
N MET A 158 -49.68 34.27 -30.40
CA MET A 158 -49.99 35.00 -31.63
C MET A 158 -50.99 34.24 -32.50
N ILE A 159 -50.84 32.93 -32.66
CA ILE A 159 -51.79 32.07 -33.40
C ILE A 159 -53.17 32.11 -32.75
N ASN A 160 -53.25 31.97 -31.42
CA ASN A 160 -54.53 32.03 -30.70
C ASN A 160 -55.21 33.39 -30.89
N LYS A 161 -54.46 34.50 -30.80
CA LYS A 161 -55.00 35.83 -31.07
C LYS A 161 -55.54 35.97 -32.50
N LEU A 162 -54.76 35.55 -33.50
CA LEU A 162 -55.20 35.59 -34.91
C LEU A 162 -56.43 34.71 -35.17
N ARG A 163 -56.57 33.60 -34.44
CA ARG A 163 -57.71 32.69 -34.55
C ARG A 163 -58.97 33.33 -33.96
N LEU A 164 -58.88 33.95 -32.79
CA LEU A 164 -59.95 34.74 -32.14
C LEU A 164 -60.42 35.89 -33.04
N ASP A 165 -59.48 36.66 -33.60
CA ASP A 165 -59.78 37.80 -34.48
C ASP A 165 -60.50 37.38 -35.78
N LYS A 166 -60.27 36.16 -36.27
CA LYS A 166 -60.79 35.66 -37.56
C LYS A 166 -62.10 34.88 -37.45
N TYR A 167 -62.34 34.17 -36.35
CA TYR A 167 -63.49 33.26 -36.21
C TYR A 167 -64.48 33.65 -35.10
N GLY A 168 -64.19 34.69 -34.30
CA GLY A 168 -65.05 35.06 -33.17
C GLY A 168 -65.01 34.02 -32.04
N SER A 169 -65.44 34.44 -30.85
CA SER A 169 -65.48 33.58 -29.66
C SER A 169 -66.60 32.55 -29.77
N ASP A 170 -66.35 31.44 -30.46
CA ASP A 170 -67.14 30.23 -30.22
C ASP A 170 -66.52 29.50 -29.03
N ASP A 171 -67.30 29.40 -27.95
CA ASP A 171 -67.02 28.74 -26.68
C ASP A 171 -66.55 27.29 -26.88
N PHE A 172 -65.25 27.12 -27.10
CA PHE A 172 -64.57 25.87 -26.83
C PHE A 172 -63.75 26.08 -25.57
N GLU A 173 -64.15 25.38 -24.51
CA GLU A 173 -63.34 25.16 -23.32
C GLU A 173 -61.96 24.68 -23.78
N ASP A 174 -61.01 25.61 -23.83
CA ASP A 174 -59.60 25.28 -23.79
C ASP A 174 -59.43 24.47 -22.50
N GLN A 175 -59.38 23.14 -22.65
CA GLN A 175 -58.58 22.34 -21.74
C GLN A 175 -57.16 22.86 -21.94
N GLU A 176 -56.84 23.96 -21.27
CA GLU A 176 -55.52 24.17 -20.72
C GLU A 176 -55.27 22.92 -19.87
N GLU A 177 -54.79 21.84 -20.50
CA GLU A 177 -53.91 20.98 -19.75
C GLU A 177 -52.80 21.92 -19.31
N PRO A 178 -52.66 22.18 -18.00
CA PRO A 178 -51.47 22.84 -17.54
C PRO A 178 -50.36 21.95 -18.06
N ILE A 179 -49.58 22.46 -19.02
CA ILE A 179 -48.22 21.99 -19.15
C ILE A 179 -47.67 22.36 -17.78
N GLN A 180 -47.69 21.37 -16.88
CA GLN A 180 -46.83 21.35 -15.73
C GLN A 180 -45.46 21.40 -16.37
N GLU A 181 -44.98 22.63 -16.61
CA GLU A 181 -43.62 22.95 -16.29
C GLU A 181 -43.51 22.57 -14.81
N GLU A 182 -43.32 21.27 -14.56
CA GLU A 182 -42.25 20.87 -13.68
C GLU A 182 -41.03 21.62 -14.21
N VAL A 183 -40.91 22.86 -13.75
CA VAL A 183 -39.63 23.44 -13.43
C VAL A 183 -39.07 22.45 -12.42
N ASN A 184 -38.55 21.35 -12.94
CA ASN A 184 -37.65 20.48 -12.24
C ASN A 184 -36.39 21.33 -12.07
N GLU A 185 -36.46 22.27 -11.13
CA GLU A 185 -35.36 22.93 -10.45
C GLU A 185 -34.59 21.91 -9.57
N TYR A 186 -34.65 20.63 -9.95
CA TYR A 186 -34.15 19.44 -9.28
C TYR A 186 -33.36 18.56 -10.25
N LEU A 187 -32.63 19.17 -11.19
CA LEU A 187 -31.70 18.46 -12.08
C LEU A 187 -30.25 18.88 -11.88
N PHE A 188 -29.91 19.31 -10.67
CA PHE A 188 -28.54 19.48 -10.22
C PHE A 188 -28.38 19.06 -8.74
N THR A 189 -28.95 17.91 -8.36
CA THR A 189 -28.33 17.14 -7.29
C THR A 189 -27.44 16.09 -7.94
N ASP A 190 -26.14 16.23 -7.71
CA ASP A 190 -25.11 15.30 -8.15
C ASP A 190 -25.49 13.90 -7.62
N LYS A 191 -26.16 13.09 -8.46
CA LYS A 191 -26.49 11.70 -8.15
C LYS A 191 -25.25 10.90 -7.75
N GLU A 192 -24.06 11.39 -8.09
CA GLU A 192 -22.77 10.83 -7.74
C GLU A 192 -22.33 11.21 -6.31
N PHE A 193 -22.62 12.45 -5.85
CA PHE A 193 -22.41 12.90 -4.48
C PHE A 193 -23.36 12.19 -3.50
N GLU A 194 -24.64 12.11 -3.86
CA GLU A 194 -25.63 11.37 -3.06
C GLU A 194 -25.30 9.88 -2.96
N LYS A 195 -24.80 9.25 -4.03
CA LYS A 195 -24.52 7.80 -4.07
C LYS A 195 -23.28 7.40 -3.26
N GLN A 196 -22.29 8.29 -3.14
CA GLN A 196 -21.10 8.04 -2.31
C GLN A 196 -21.33 8.36 -0.82
N HIS A 197 -22.31 9.20 -0.50
CA HIS A 197 -22.53 9.71 0.86
C HIS A 197 -23.90 9.38 1.47
N GLN A 198 -24.63 8.37 0.97
CA GLN A 198 -25.92 7.92 1.55
C GLN A 198 -25.86 7.56 3.03
N ILE A 199 -24.66 7.26 3.55
CA ILE A 199 -24.43 6.87 4.95
C ILE A 199 -24.62 8.05 5.91
N PHE A 200 -24.41 9.28 5.43
CA PHE A 200 -24.44 10.51 6.24
C PHE A 200 -25.53 11.48 5.75
N HIS A 201 -26.74 10.95 5.58
CA HIS A 201 -27.88 11.72 5.10
C HIS A 201 -29.09 11.59 6.01
N ASN A 202 -29.69 12.71 6.44
CA ASN A 202 -30.93 12.71 7.22
C ASN A 202 -31.98 13.65 6.60
N GLU A 203 -32.80 13.11 5.72
CA GLU A 203 -33.80 13.87 4.97
C GLU A 203 -34.79 14.63 5.87
N LYS A 204 -35.20 14.04 7.00
CA LYS A 204 -36.14 14.69 7.94
C LYS A 204 -35.52 15.91 8.61
N LEU A 205 -34.26 15.79 9.03
CA LEU A 205 -33.54 16.89 9.67
C LEU A 205 -33.22 18.00 8.66
N LYS A 206 -32.80 17.64 7.45
CA LYS A 206 -32.55 18.56 6.34
C LYS A 206 -33.78 19.39 6.01
N GLN A 207 -34.93 18.73 5.81
CA GLN A 207 -36.19 19.42 5.53
C GLN A 207 -36.61 20.36 6.67
N MET A 208 -36.37 19.98 7.94
CA MET A 208 -36.64 20.87 9.07
C MET A 208 -35.74 22.11 9.06
N ILE A 209 -34.43 21.96 8.83
CA ILE A 209 -33.50 23.09 8.80
C ILE A 209 -33.86 24.06 7.67
N ILE A 210 -34.10 23.55 6.46
CA ILE A 210 -34.49 24.37 5.29
C ILE A 210 -35.83 25.09 5.54
N LYS A 211 -36.81 24.39 6.11
CA LYS A 211 -38.14 24.95 6.38
C LYS A 211 -38.10 26.13 7.35
N TYR A 212 -37.26 26.07 8.38
CA TYR A 212 -37.16 27.11 9.40
C TYR A 212 -36.07 28.15 9.12
N ASN A 213 -35.10 27.86 8.26
CA ASN A 213 -34.00 28.75 7.92
C ASN A 213 -33.75 28.73 6.40
N GLN A 214 -34.55 29.51 5.67
CA GLN A 214 -34.51 29.59 4.20
C GLN A 214 -33.20 30.17 3.62
N GLN A 215 -32.35 30.75 4.48
CA GLN A 215 -31.06 31.31 4.09
C GLN A 215 -30.01 30.24 3.75
N PHE A 216 -30.17 29.00 4.26
CA PHE A 216 -29.20 27.95 4.01
C PHE A 216 -29.51 27.17 2.73
N THR A 217 -28.49 27.00 1.90
CA THR A 217 -28.62 26.17 0.70
C THR A 217 -28.66 24.69 1.09
N PRO A 218 -29.46 23.85 0.41
CA PRO A 218 -29.53 22.41 0.69
C PRO A 218 -28.15 21.72 0.65
N ARG A 219 -27.26 22.22 -0.21
CA ARG A 219 -25.89 21.70 -0.39
C ARG A 219 -25.00 21.94 0.84
N ALA A 220 -25.03 23.14 1.42
CA ALA A 220 -24.25 23.44 2.62
C ALA A 220 -24.67 22.53 3.80
N ILE A 221 -25.96 22.20 3.88
CA ILE A 221 -26.48 21.27 4.88
C ILE A 221 -25.98 19.83 4.61
N ASP A 222 -25.95 19.39 3.35
CA ASP A 222 -25.43 18.06 3.01
C ASP A 222 -23.92 17.94 3.26
N GLU A 223 -23.13 18.97 2.92
CA GLU A 223 -21.69 19.03 3.20
C GLU A 223 -21.44 18.97 4.72
N LEU A 224 -22.21 19.73 5.51
CA LEU A 224 -22.14 19.68 6.97
C LEU A 224 -22.56 18.32 7.54
N PHE A 225 -23.57 17.66 6.96
CA PHE A 225 -24.00 16.35 7.43
C PHE A 225 -22.92 15.29 7.22
N ILE A 226 -22.13 15.42 6.14
CA ILE A 226 -20.96 14.59 5.90
C ILE A 226 -19.86 14.90 6.93
N GLU A 227 -19.55 16.17 7.15
CA GLU A 227 -18.51 16.59 8.10
C GLU A 227 -18.81 16.17 9.54
N MET A 228 -20.06 16.31 9.96
CA MET A 228 -20.54 15.94 11.29
C MET A 228 -20.91 14.45 11.41
N GLU A 229 -20.74 13.65 10.34
CA GLU A 229 -21.10 12.24 10.27
C GLU A 229 -22.55 11.94 10.72
N ILE A 230 -23.51 12.77 10.27
CA ILE A 230 -24.92 12.70 10.66
C ILE A 230 -25.61 11.54 9.94
N LYS A 231 -25.91 10.47 10.67
CA LYS A 231 -26.57 9.27 10.12
C LYS A 231 -28.09 9.44 9.92
N PRO A 232 -28.72 8.67 9.02
CA PRO A 232 -30.17 8.69 8.80
C PRO A 232 -31.01 8.37 10.04
N ASP A 233 -30.49 7.53 10.93
CA ASP A 233 -31.16 7.02 12.13
C ASP A 233 -30.84 7.83 13.39
N ILE A 234 -30.04 8.90 13.28
CA ILE A 234 -29.66 9.72 14.43
C ILE A 234 -30.90 10.31 15.11
N LYS A 235 -30.90 10.28 16.45
CA LYS A 235 -31.96 10.89 17.23
C LYS A 235 -31.88 12.41 17.10
N ILE A 236 -32.91 13.02 16.51
CA ILE A 236 -33.02 14.47 16.39
C ILE A 236 -33.28 15.06 17.78
N THR A 237 -32.26 15.65 18.39
CA THR A 237 -32.32 16.37 19.67
C THR A 237 -32.22 17.88 19.46
N LYS A 238 -32.69 18.66 20.44
CA LYS A 238 -32.56 20.13 20.39
C LYS A 238 -31.11 20.57 20.33
N ASP A 239 -30.23 19.87 21.05
CA ASP A 239 -28.80 20.17 21.09
C ASP A 239 -28.16 19.95 19.73
N LEU A 240 -28.49 18.85 19.03
CA LEU A 240 -27.99 18.58 17.68
C LEU A 240 -28.38 19.70 16.69
N ILE A 241 -29.64 20.14 16.74
CA ILE A 241 -30.12 21.24 15.90
C ILE A 241 -29.39 22.54 16.23
N ALA A 242 -29.19 22.84 17.51
CA ALA A 242 -28.48 24.06 17.94
C ALA A 242 -27.02 24.05 17.46
N THR A 243 -26.33 22.91 17.56
CA THR A 243 -24.96 22.75 17.07
C THR A 243 -24.87 22.97 15.56
N ILE A 244 -25.75 22.33 14.78
CA ILE A 244 -25.79 22.48 13.32
C ILE A 244 -26.05 23.95 12.93
N LEU A 245 -26.99 24.62 13.59
CA LEU A 245 -27.32 26.01 13.29
C LEU A 245 -26.23 26.99 13.67
N ASN A 246 -25.45 26.72 14.73
CA ASN A 246 -24.30 27.54 15.08
C ASN A 246 -23.17 27.37 14.06
N TYR A 247 -22.91 26.13 13.63
CA TYR A 247 -21.88 25.85 12.63
C TYR A 247 -22.18 26.54 11.30
N LEU A 248 -23.42 26.44 10.83
CA LEU A 248 -23.87 27.10 9.59
C LEU A 248 -23.87 28.64 9.68
N LYS A 249 -23.82 29.23 10.88
CA LYS A 249 -23.73 30.68 11.07
C LYS A 249 -22.29 31.19 11.23
N GLU A 250 -21.35 30.32 11.60
CA GLU A 250 -19.93 30.68 11.75
C GLU A 250 -19.18 30.65 10.41
N GLU A 251 -19.75 30.00 9.37
CA GLU A 251 -19.20 29.97 8.00
C GLU A 251 -19.67 31.14 7.09
N GLU A 252 -20.45 32.09 7.61
CA GLU A 252 -20.74 33.40 6.95
C GLU A 252 -19.75 34.50 7.39
#